data_AF-A0A2W6BEL9-F1
#
_entry.id   AF-A0A2W6BEL9-F1
#
_cell.length_a   1.000
_cell.length_b   1.000
_cell.length_c   1.000
_cell.angle_alpha   90.00
_cell.angle_beta   90.00
_cell.angle_gamma   90.00
#
_symmetry.space_group_name_H-M   'P 1'
#
loop_
_entity.id
_entity.type
_entity.pdbx_description
1 polymer ?
#
loop_
_entity_poly.entity_id
_entity_poly.type
_entity_poly.pdbx_seq_one_letter_code
_entity_poly.pdbx_strand_id
1 'polypeptide(L)'
;MIRLVLLLAGLALAGWFIALHGVRGVVIVLVVGLMVTLPQTRAWRWVEGQLVRLTGSRKYAYALVLAVFIVIAAVFAIGPLLP
;
A
#
# COMPACT_ATOMS: atom_id res chain seq x y z
N MET A 1 3.86 -5.78 25.92
CA MET A 1 3.61 -7.14 25.38
C MET A 1 2.76 -7.11 24.10
N ILE A 2 1.61 -6.43 24.07
CA ILE A 2 0.71 -6.33 22.90
C ILE A 2 1.42 -5.88 21.60
N ARG A 3 2.32 -4.89 21.66
CA ARG A 3 3.09 -4.40 20.49
C ARG A 3 3.94 -5.50 19.83
N LEU A 4 4.53 -6.40 20.61
CA LEU A 4 5.36 -7.49 20.10
C LEU A 4 4.50 -8.56 19.43
N VAL A 5 3.34 -8.87 20.02
CA VAL A 5 2.37 -9.84 19.48
C VAL A 5 1.80 -9.35 18.15
N LEU A 6 1.45 -8.07 18.05
CA LEU A 6 0.98 -7.46 16.80
C LEU A 6 2.05 -7.47 15.70
N LEU A 7 3.32 -7.23 16.05
CA LEU A 7 4.44 -7.30 15.12
C LEU A 7 4.63 -8.73 14.58
N LEU A 8 4.60 -9.73 15.46
CA LEU A 8 4.75 -11.14 15.07
C LEU A 8 3.57 -11.62 14.22
N ALA A 9 2.35 -11.22 14.56
CA ALA A 9 1.16 -11.53 13.75
C ALA A 9 1.23 -10.90 12.35
N GLY A 10 1.63 -9.63 12.26
CA GLY A 10 1.82 -8.96 10.97
C GLY A 10 2.91 -9.60 10.11
N LEU A 11 4.02 -10.02 10.74
CA LEU A 11 5.11 -10.71 10.06
C LEU A 11 4.68 -12.08 9.54
N ALA A 12 3.91 -12.84 10.34
CA ALA A 12 3.37 -14.14 9.94
C ALA A 12 2.38 -14.02 8.78
N LEU A 13 1.51 -13.01 8.79
CA LEU A 13 0.57 -12.73 7.70
C LEU A 13 1.30 -12.29 6.42
N ALA A 14 2.33 -11.46 6.54
CA ALA A 14 3.17 -11.07 5.40
C ALA A 14 3.90 -12.28 4.81
N GLY A 15 4.49 -13.14 5.66
CA GLY A 15 5.15 -14.37 5.26
C GLY A 15 4.22 -15.36 4.57
N TRP A 16 3.02 -15.57 5.10
CA TRP A 16 1.98 -16.41 4.51
C TRP A 16 1.57 -15.90 3.12
N PHE A 17 1.36 -14.58 2.99
CA PHE A 17 0.96 -13.98 1.72
C PHE A 17 2.05 -14.07 0.66
N ILE A 18 3.32 -13.88 1.05
CA ILE A 18 4.49 -14.07 0.18
C ILE A 18 4.63 -15.52 -0.26
N ALA A 19 4.41 -16.48 0.65
CA ALA A 19 4.47 -17.90 0.33
C ALA A 19 3.40 -18.30 -0.70
N LEU A 20 2.20 -17.73 -0.63
CA LEU A 20 1.11 -18.00 -1.59
C LEU A 20 1.32 -17.37 -2.97
N HIS A 21 1.94 -16.19 -3.05
CA HIS A 21 2.02 -15.40 -4.28
C HIS A 21 3.44 -15.28 -4.86
N GLY A 22 4.44 -15.92 -4.24
CA GLY A 22 5.85 -15.88 -4.64
C GLY A 22 6.42 -14.46 -4.71
N VAL A 23 7.22 -14.17 -5.74
CA VAL A 23 7.84 -12.85 -5.96
C VAL A 23 6.80 -11.71 -6.01
N ARG A 24 5.58 -11.99 -6.47
CA ARG A 24 4.49 -11.01 -6.55
C ARG A 24 3.95 -10.63 -5.18
N GLY A 25 3.87 -11.60 -4.26
CA GLY A 25 3.50 -11.35 -2.87
C GLY A 25 4.45 -10.40 -2.18
N VAL A 26 5.75 -10.50 -2.49
CA VAL A 26 6.77 -9.58 -1.98
C VAL A 26 6.50 -8.16 -2.48
N VAL A 27 6.25 -7.97 -3.77
CA VAL A 27 5.96 -6.65 -4.35
C VAL A 27 4.70 -6.05 -3.72
N ILE A 28 3.63 -6.83 -3.55
CA ILE A 28 2.38 -6.36 -2.93
C ILE A 28 2.62 -5.97 -1.46
N VAL A 29 3.29 -6.81 -0.68
CA VAL A 29 3.62 -6.51 0.72
C VAL A 29 4.52 -5.28 0.83
N LEU A 30 5.49 -5.14 -0.08
CA LEU A 30 6.37 -3.98 -0.12
C LEU A 30 5.60 -2.70 -0.45
N VAL A 31 4.70 -2.74 -1.45
CA VAL A 31 3.85 -1.61 -1.85
C VAL A 31 2.89 -1.21 -0.74
N VAL A 32 2.23 -2.18 -0.09
CA VAL A 32 1.33 -1.94 1.05
C VAL A 32 2.12 -1.40 2.25
N GLY A 33 3.28 -1.97 2.55
CA GLY A 33 4.17 -1.49 3.61
C GLY A 33 4.66 -0.07 3.35
N LEU A 34 5.05 0.23 2.11
CA LEU A 34 5.36 1.60 1.69
C LEU A 34 4.15 2.49 1.88
N MET A 35 2.94 2.06 1.53
CA MET A 35 1.73 2.86 1.68
C MET A 35 1.39 3.22 3.12
N VAL A 36 1.63 2.32 4.07
CA VAL A 36 1.38 2.60 5.49
C VAL A 36 2.43 3.57 6.05
N THR A 37 3.67 3.51 5.53
CA THR A 37 4.79 4.30 6.03
C THR A 37 4.98 5.63 5.30
N LEU A 38 4.64 5.71 4.02
CA LEU A 38 4.75 6.90 3.18
C LEU A 38 4.04 8.11 3.79
N PRO A 39 2.79 8.02 4.30
CA PRO A 39 2.09 9.13 4.96
C PRO A 39 2.87 9.79 6.10
N GLN A 40 3.78 9.06 6.73
CA GLN A 40 4.57 9.53 7.87
C GLN A 40 5.82 10.32 7.42
N THR A 41 6.21 10.20 6.14
CA THR A 41 7.40 10.84 5.60
C THR A 41 7.19 12.33 5.31
N ARG A 42 8.27 13.13 5.40
CA ARG A 42 8.21 14.56 5.01
C ARG A 42 7.92 14.74 3.51
N ALA A 43 8.43 13.83 2.68
CA ALA A 43 8.20 13.83 1.24
C ALA A 43 6.71 13.71 0.92
N TRP A 44 6.01 12.78 1.59
CA TRP A 44 4.57 12.62 1.41
C TRP A 44 3.79 13.87 1.76
N ARG A 45 4.11 14.54 2.89
CA ARG A 45 3.41 15.78 3.27
C ARG A 45 3.55 16.87 2.22
N TRP A 46 4.66 16.91 1.48
CA TRP A 46 4.85 17.84 0.37
C TRP A 46 3.96 17.46 -0.83
N VAL A 47 3.90 16.18 -1.17
CA VAL A 47 3.04 15.63 -2.25
C VAL A 47 1.55 15.79 -1.92
N GLU A 48 1.15 15.46 -0.69
CA GLU A 48 -0.22 15.66 -0.17
C GLU A 48 -0.61 17.14 -0.29
N GLY A 49 0.29 18.06 0.07
CA GLY A 49 0.05 19.49 -0.09
C GLY A 49 -0.26 19.91 -1.52
N GLN A 50 0.43 19.33 -2.51
CA GLN A 50 0.16 19.58 -3.94
C GLN A 50 -1.14 18.91 -4.39
N LEU A 51 -1.37 17.66 -4.01
CA LEU A 51 -2.59 16.92 -4.33
C LEU A 51 -3.84 17.62 -3.79
N VAL A 52 -3.80 18.10 -2.55
CA VAL A 52 -4.91 18.83 -1.92
C VAL A 52 -5.16 20.16 -2.60
N ARG A 53 -4.11 20.86 -3.09
CA ARG A 53 -4.27 22.07 -3.90
C ARG A 53 -4.95 21.78 -5.25
N LEU A 54 -4.63 20.64 -5.87
CA LEU A 54 -5.22 20.23 -7.14
C LEU A 54 -6.67 19.73 -7.01
N THR A 55 -6.98 18.96 -5.97
CA THR A 55 -8.33 18.40 -5.77
C THR A 55 -9.27 19.30 -4.97
N GLY A 56 -8.76 20.37 -4.36
CA GLY A 56 -9.51 21.28 -3.49
C GLY A 56 -9.98 20.65 -2.17
N SER A 57 -9.71 19.37 -1.93
CA SER A 57 -10.15 18.65 -0.73
C SER A 57 -9.24 17.48 -0.41
N ARG A 58 -8.92 17.33 0.89
CA ARG A 58 -8.16 16.19 1.42
C ARG A 58 -8.84 14.86 1.12
N LYS A 59 -10.17 14.78 1.24
CA LYS A 59 -10.91 13.52 1.02
C LYS A 59 -10.71 12.99 -0.40
N TYR A 60 -10.77 13.87 -1.41
CA TYR A 60 -10.56 13.49 -2.80
C TYR A 60 -9.10 13.15 -3.12
N ALA A 61 -8.13 13.83 -2.49
CA ALA A 61 -6.71 13.50 -2.64
C ALA A 61 -6.42 12.08 -2.12
N TYR A 62 -6.90 11.74 -0.92
CA TYR A 62 -6.76 10.39 -0.37
C TYR A 62 -7.50 9.33 -1.19
N ALA A 63 -8.71 9.64 -1.67
CA ALA A 63 -9.47 8.73 -2.51
C ALA A 63 -8.77 8.46 -3.86
N LEU A 64 -8.18 9.49 -4.47
CA LEU A 64 -7.42 9.36 -5.71
C LEU A 64 -6.19 8.45 -5.52
N VAL A 65 -5.42 8.71 -4.46
CA VAL A 65 -4.27 7.89 -4.09
C VAL A 65 -4.72 6.44 -3.90
N LEU A 66 -5.73 6.20 -3.06
CA LEU A 66 -6.26 4.87 -2.80
C LEU A 66 -6.73 4.17 -4.08
N ALA A 67 -7.41 4.88 -4.99
CA ALA A 67 -7.86 4.33 -6.26
C ALA A 67 -6.68 3.89 -7.14
N VAL A 68 -5.63 4.70 -7.26
CA VAL A 68 -4.41 4.34 -8.00
C VAL A 68 -3.78 3.09 -7.40
N PHE A 69 -3.75 2.96 -6.06
CA PHE A 69 -3.24 1.75 -5.41
C PHE A 69 -4.07 0.52 -5.68
N ILE A 70 -5.40 0.61 -5.63
CA ILE A 70 -6.30 -0.50 -5.94
C ILE A 70 -6.08 -0.96 -7.38
N VAL A 71 -5.95 -0.03 -8.33
CA VAL A 71 -5.68 -0.35 -9.74
C VAL A 71 -4.35 -1.07 -9.89
N ILE A 72 -3.27 -0.57 -9.28
CA ILE A 72 -1.95 -1.22 -9.34
C ILE A 72 -2.02 -2.62 -8.71
N ALA A 73 -2.59 -2.75 -7.50
CA ALA A 73 -2.73 -4.03 -6.82
C ALA A 73 -3.56 -5.02 -7.65
N ALA A 74 -4.66 -4.56 -8.26
CA ALA A 74 -5.49 -5.36 -9.15
C ALA A 74 -4.74 -5.80 -10.41
N VAL A 75 -3.98 -4.92 -11.06
CA VAL A 75 -3.16 -5.25 -12.24
C VAL A 75 -2.08 -6.27 -11.88
N PHE A 76 -1.41 -6.15 -10.74
CA PHE A 76 -0.41 -7.12 -10.30
C PHE A 76 -1.01 -8.46 -9.89
N ALA A 77 -2.24 -8.47 -9.35
CA ALA A 77 -2.96 -9.68 -8.97
C ALA A 77 -3.59 -10.41 -10.18
N ILE A 78 -4.17 -9.65 -11.13
CA ILE A 78 -4.95 -10.15 -12.26
C ILE A 78 -4.13 -10.25 -13.56
N GLY A 79 -3.05 -9.49 -13.69
CA GLY A 79 -2.11 -9.57 -14.82
C GLY A 79 -1.66 -10.99 -15.21
N PRO A 80 -1.49 -11.96 -14.29
CA PRO A 80 -1.21 -13.35 -14.66
C PRO A 80 -2.43 -14.21 -15.03
N LEU A 81 -3.65 -13.72 -14.82
CA LEU A 81 -4.89 -14.38 -15.22
C LEU A 81 -5.35 -13.95 -16.62
N LEU A 82 -4.79 -12.85 -17.14
CA LEU A 82 -4.97 -12.42 -18.53
C LEU A 82 -3.89 -13.10 -19.39
N PRO A 83 -4.27 -13.86 -20.43
CA PRO A 83 -3.34 -14.52 -21.35
C PRO A 83 -2.55 -13.51 -22.21
#